data_AF-A0A7S2M0V6-F1
#
_entry.id   AF-A0A7S2M0V6-F1
#
_cell.length_a   1.000
_cell.length_b   1.000
_cell.length_c   1.000
_cell.angle_alpha   90.00
_cell.angle_beta   90.00
_cell.angle_gamma   90.00
#
_symmetry.space_group_name_H-M   'P 1'
#
loop_
_entity.id
_entity.type
_entity.pdbx_description
1 polymer ?
#
loop_
_entity_poly.entity_id
_entity_poly.type
_entity_poly.pdbx_seq_one_letter_code
_entity_poly.pdbx_strand_id
1 'polypeptide(L)'
;KGFTRSRSHGETDDDPPFVLSELPLVQSLVCGVILINTVIIGAETMLIQEAVWRERFQTAEMCFTFFYAAELALRIHDYGMKKLLFEREDWLATCFDAVIVVVCLAEAIDSLVSSPGDGKKKSGSNPALSTLRILRATRALRFLKFVKELQVVMVSSVKAMLKFGTLVLMVLFMFAIVATNYMWDADDPNIVDLYGNLGRSMLSLFQMMTLDDWVASSRMVMRDYPGMIVFYLLFIFVGGLSLISVVPSIFIELHMKDQKAEEDHAEFLVKQAKREKVAQMVERLFDIIDADGGGSVSLEEMQSALTDKAEMDKLKTSLAELGVTDREFRAFRFGLYELWEDSQPDQ
;
A
#
# COMPACT_ATOMS: atom_id res chain seq x y z
N LYS A 1 -39.86 -2.39 -30.20
CA LYS A 1 -39.61 -1.39 -29.13
C LYS A 1 -38.25 -0.75 -29.43
N GLY A 2 -38.23 0.49 -29.91
CA GLY A 2 -37.02 1.14 -30.43
C GLY A 2 -36.04 1.58 -29.34
N PHE A 3 -34.74 1.55 -29.66
CA PHE A 3 -33.64 1.96 -28.78
C PHE A 3 -33.25 3.41 -29.12
N THR A 4 -33.42 4.34 -28.19
CA THR A 4 -33.05 5.77 -28.37
C THR A 4 -31.83 6.14 -27.55
N ARG A 5 -30.98 6.99 -28.13
CA ARG A 5 -29.69 7.44 -27.58
C ARG A 5 -29.90 8.62 -26.62
N SER A 6 -29.69 8.40 -25.32
CA SER A 6 -29.71 9.45 -24.29
C SER A 6 -28.33 10.08 -24.11
N ARG A 7 -28.25 11.42 -24.10
CA ARG A 7 -27.06 12.24 -23.85
C ARG A 7 -27.16 12.78 -22.41
N SER A 8 -26.24 12.40 -21.53
CA SER A 8 -26.19 12.87 -20.14
C SER A 8 -25.71 14.32 -20.05
N HIS A 9 -26.36 15.06 -19.15
CA HIS A 9 -26.16 16.48 -18.83
C HIS A 9 -24.81 16.78 -18.16
N GLY A 10 -24.38 18.03 -18.35
CA GLY A 10 -23.11 18.62 -17.92
C GLY A 10 -22.71 18.40 -16.46
N GLU A 11 -21.46 17.97 -16.29
CA GLU A 11 -20.65 18.31 -15.13
C GLU A 11 -20.26 19.79 -15.22
N THR A 12 -20.42 20.48 -14.11
CA THR A 12 -20.00 21.87 -13.92
C THR A 12 -18.51 21.87 -13.58
N ASP A 13 -17.70 22.53 -14.39
CA ASP A 13 -16.30 22.86 -14.10
C ASP A 13 -16.26 23.81 -12.90
N ASP A 14 -16.19 23.27 -11.67
CA ASP A 14 -15.74 24.01 -10.50
C ASP A 14 -14.21 23.98 -10.50
N ASP A 15 -13.57 25.12 -10.77
CA ASP A 15 -12.13 25.30 -10.61
C ASP A 15 -11.69 24.80 -9.21
N PRO A 16 -10.58 24.06 -9.10
CA PRO A 16 -10.13 23.56 -7.80
C PRO A 16 -9.85 24.75 -6.86
N PRO A 17 -10.29 24.67 -5.59
CA PRO A 17 -10.10 25.76 -4.64
C PRO A 17 -8.61 26.10 -4.51
N PHE A 18 -8.28 27.39 -4.41
CA PHE A 18 -6.91 27.86 -4.27
C PHE A 18 -6.27 27.29 -2.98
N VAL A 19 -5.31 26.39 -3.14
CA VAL A 19 -4.63 25.69 -2.04
C VAL A 19 -3.33 26.41 -1.70
N LEU A 20 -3.30 27.14 -0.59
CA LEU A 20 -2.12 27.90 -0.15
C LEU A 20 -0.95 26.97 0.23
N SER A 21 -1.26 25.81 0.81
CA SER A 21 -0.29 24.81 1.25
C SER A 21 0.47 24.10 0.12
N GLU A 22 -0.04 24.13 -1.12
CA GLU A 22 0.64 23.54 -2.29
C GLU A 22 1.55 24.50 -3.05
N LEU A 23 1.63 25.77 -2.65
CA LEU A 23 2.52 26.72 -3.30
C LEU A 23 3.97 26.21 -3.25
N PRO A 24 4.71 26.25 -4.38
CA PRO A 24 6.08 25.70 -4.46
C PRO A 24 7.04 26.39 -3.48
N LEU A 25 6.79 27.67 -3.18
CA LEU A 25 7.51 28.42 -2.15
C LEU A 25 7.27 27.87 -0.75
N VAL A 26 6.02 27.53 -0.41
CA VAL A 26 5.65 26.96 0.89
C VAL A 26 6.28 25.58 1.03
N GLN A 27 6.18 24.72 0.00
CA GLN A 27 6.79 23.39 0.01
C GLN A 27 8.32 23.45 0.17
N SER A 28 8.99 24.35 -0.56
CA SER A 28 10.44 24.56 -0.47
C SER A 28 10.86 25.04 0.92
N LEU A 29 10.07 25.93 1.52
CA LEU A 29 10.30 26.44 2.87
C LEU A 29 10.14 25.33 3.91
N VAL A 30 9.07 24.53 3.83
CA VAL A 30 8.85 23.39 4.74
C VAL A 30 9.99 22.36 4.62
N CYS A 31 10.47 22.10 3.39
CA CYS A 31 11.62 21.23 3.15
C CYS A 31 12.89 21.79 3.81
N GLY A 32 13.20 23.07 3.61
CA GLY A 32 14.35 23.73 4.24
C GLY A 32 14.29 23.66 5.78
N VAL A 33 13.11 23.89 6.35
CA VAL A 33 12.90 23.80 7.81
C VAL A 33 13.17 22.38 8.33
N ILE A 34 12.74 21.35 7.62
CA ILE A 34 12.96 19.94 8.01
C ILE A 34 14.43 19.55 7.93
N LEU A 35 15.15 20.01 6.89
CA LEU A 35 16.59 19.79 6.78
C LEU A 35 17.35 20.44 7.93
N ILE A 36 17.04 21.71 8.22
CA ILE A 36 17.66 22.44 9.33
C ILE A 36 17.34 21.75 10.67
N ASN A 37 16.09 21.34 10.88
CA ASN A 37 15.67 20.62 12.08
C ASN A 37 16.44 19.30 12.24
N THR A 38 16.66 18.56 11.15
CA THR A 38 17.41 17.29 11.17
C THR A 38 18.88 17.51 11.56
N VAL A 39 19.53 18.56 11.03
CA VAL A 39 20.89 18.94 11.43
C VAL A 39 20.95 19.33 12.90
N ILE A 40 19.96 20.08 13.39
CA ILE A 40 19.88 20.49 14.81
C ILE A 40 19.72 19.29 15.72
N ILE A 41 18.91 18.28 15.36
CA ILE A 41 18.79 17.02 16.11
C ILE A 41 20.15 16.30 16.20
N GLY A 42 20.90 16.27 15.08
CA GLY A 42 22.25 15.72 15.08
C GLY A 42 23.20 16.47 16.02
N ALA A 43 23.19 17.80 15.95
CA ALA A 43 24.01 18.66 16.81
C ALA A 43 23.63 18.54 18.30
N GLU A 44 22.34 18.47 18.63
CA GLU A 44 21.83 18.24 19.98
C GLU A 44 22.34 16.90 20.54
N THR A 45 22.34 15.85 19.71
CA THR A 45 22.82 14.52 20.09
C THR A 45 24.34 14.52 20.34
N MET A 46 25.12 15.24 19.53
CA MET A 46 26.57 15.37 19.71
C MET A 46 26.94 16.18 20.97
N LEU A 47 26.18 17.22 21.28
CA LEU A 47 26.43 18.14 22.40
C LEU A 47 25.58 17.84 23.63
N ILE A 48 25.03 16.62 23.74
CA ILE A 48 24.06 16.25 24.78
C ILE A 48 24.61 16.38 26.22
N GLN A 49 25.92 16.29 26.38
CA GLN A 49 26.63 16.45 27.65
C GLN A 49 26.84 17.92 28.04
N GLU A 50 26.80 18.85 27.08
CA GLU A 50 27.02 20.27 27.31
C GLU A 50 25.72 20.98 27.75
N ALA A 51 25.60 21.26 29.04
CA ALA A 51 24.41 21.90 29.61
C ALA A 51 24.13 23.30 29.04
N VAL A 52 25.16 24.02 28.55
CA VAL A 52 25.06 25.37 27.99
C VAL A 52 24.16 25.43 26.75
N TRP A 53 24.17 24.37 25.93
CA TRP A 53 23.39 24.34 24.69
C TRP A 53 21.97 23.80 24.87
N ARG A 54 21.68 23.18 26.02
CA ARG A 54 20.39 22.52 26.30
C ARG A 54 19.20 23.47 26.15
N GLU A 55 19.26 24.66 26.74
CA GLU A 55 18.19 25.65 26.64
C GLU A 55 18.01 26.18 25.21
N ARG A 56 19.11 26.33 24.46
CA ARG A 56 19.07 26.79 23.07
C ARG A 56 18.42 25.74 22.16
N PHE A 57 18.76 24.47 22.34
CA PHE A 57 18.13 23.36 21.59
C PHE A 57 16.65 23.20 21.94
N GLN A 58 16.27 23.32 23.22
CA GLN A 58 14.86 23.30 23.63
C GLN A 58 14.06 24.44 23.01
N THR A 59 14.63 25.65 22.97
CA THR A 59 13.97 26.80 22.34
C THR A 59 13.79 26.55 20.83
N ALA A 60 14.83 26.05 20.15
CA ALA A 60 14.75 25.70 18.73
C ALA A 60 13.68 24.63 18.47
N GLU A 61 13.66 23.57 19.27
CA GLU A 61 12.65 22.49 19.20
C GLU A 61 11.21 23.03 19.35
N MET A 62 10.99 23.97 20.27
CA MET A 62 9.70 24.62 20.43
C MET A 62 9.32 25.42 19.18
N CYS A 63 10.24 26.20 18.61
CA CYS A 63 10.00 26.94 17.36
C CYS A 63 9.62 26.00 16.20
N PHE A 64 10.33 24.90 16.02
CA PHE A 64 10.00 23.91 14.98
C PHE A 64 8.63 23.28 15.21
N THR A 65 8.30 22.93 16.47
CA THR A 65 7.00 22.35 16.82
C THR A 65 5.85 23.29 16.46
N PHE A 66 5.96 24.58 16.79
CA PHE A 66 4.97 25.58 16.40
C PHE A 66 4.86 25.77 14.89
N PHE A 67 6.00 25.79 14.19
CA PHE A 67 6.01 25.86 12.73
C PHE A 67 5.25 24.68 12.11
N TYR A 68 5.49 23.46 12.60
CA TYR A 68 4.80 22.27 12.09
C TYR A 68 3.32 22.22 12.47
N ALA A 69 2.95 22.72 13.65
CA ALA A 69 1.55 22.85 14.02
C ALA A 69 0.82 23.86 13.12
N ALA A 70 1.45 24.98 12.78
CA ALA A 70 0.91 25.96 11.85
C ALA A 70 0.78 25.39 10.42
N GLU A 71 1.80 24.67 9.96
CA GLU A 71 1.79 24.00 8.65
C GLU A 71 0.67 22.96 8.55
N LEU A 72 0.48 22.13 9.58
CA LEU A 72 -0.62 21.17 9.65
C LEU A 72 -1.99 21.87 9.70
N ALA A 73 -2.11 22.96 10.46
CA ALA A 73 -3.34 23.74 10.53
C ALA A 73 -3.72 24.36 9.18
N LEU A 74 -2.74 24.87 8.42
CA LEU A 74 -2.94 25.37 7.05
C LEU A 74 -3.43 24.26 6.11
N ARG A 75 -2.85 23.06 6.19
CA ARG A 75 -3.35 21.91 5.40
C ARG A 75 -4.78 21.54 5.80
N ILE A 76 -5.10 21.53 7.09
CA ILE A 76 -6.47 21.22 7.55
C ILE A 76 -7.46 22.28 7.05
N HIS A 77 -7.05 23.55 7.01
CA HIS A 77 -7.87 24.64 6.48
C HIS A 77 -8.14 24.48 4.97
N ASP A 78 -7.12 24.14 4.17
CA ASP A 78 -7.25 24.07 2.72
C ASP A 78 -8.09 22.88 2.23
N TYR A 79 -7.95 21.70 2.85
CA TYR A 79 -8.62 20.48 2.38
C TYR A 79 -9.77 20.01 3.25
N GLY A 80 -9.84 20.45 4.50
CA GLY A 80 -10.72 19.88 5.51
C GLY A 80 -10.19 18.57 6.09
N MET A 81 -10.51 18.32 7.36
CA MET A 81 -9.90 17.23 8.15
C MET A 81 -10.16 15.82 7.61
N LYS A 82 -11.38 15.54 7.09
CA LYS A 82 -11.73 14.22 6.57
C LYS A 82 -11.01 13.90 5.26
N LYS A 83 -11.03 14.84 4.31
CA LYS A 83 -10.38 14.69 3.00
C LYS A 83 -8.87 14.54 3.14
N LEU A 84 -8.27 15.31 4.05
CA LEU A 84 -6.83 15.29 4.31
C LEU A 84 -6.34 13.96 4.91
N LEU A 85 -7.09 13.37 5.85
CA LEU A 85 -6.63 12.20 6.62
C LEU A 85 -7.04 10.85 6.01
N PHE A 86 -8.02 10.80 5.09
CA PHE A 86 -8.56 9.52 4.61
C PHE A 86 -8.71 9.42 3.08
N GLU A 87 -8.78 10.53 2.36
CA GLU A 87 -9.10 10.50 0.92
C GLU A 87 -7.90 10.82 0.01
N ARG A 88 -6.84 11.44 0.54
CA ARG A 88 -5.66 11.83 -0.24
C ARG A 88 -4.68 10.67 -0.45
N GLU A 89 -3.95 10.70 -1.56
CA GLU A 89 -2.95 9.66 -1.88
C GLU A 89 -1.84 9.54 -0.82
N ASP A 90 -1.47 10.65 -0.19
CA ASP A 90 -0.44 10.75 0.86
C ASP A 90 -1.02 10.78 2.28
N TRP A 91 -2.25 10.27 2.47
CA TRP A 91 -2.93 10.27 3.77
C TRP A 91 -2.09 9.63 4.88
N LEU A 92 -1.34 8.56 4.59
CA LEU A 92 -0.46 7.90 5.56
C LEU A 92 0.65 8.82 6.07
N ALA A 93 1.30 9.55 5.16
CA ALA A 93 2.36 10.49 5.51
C ALA A 93 1.79 11.68 6.31
N THR A 94 0.59 12.12 5.96
CA THR A 94 -0.09 13.21 6.67
C THR A 94 -0.56 12.78 8.06
N CYS A 95 -1.10 11.56 8.22
CA CYS A 95 -1.42 10.98 9.52
C CYS A 95 -0.17 10.83 10.40
N PHE A 96 0.94 10.37 9.83
CA PHE A 96 2.21 10.28 10.55
C PHE A 96 2.70 11.65 11.03
N ASP A 97 2.69 12.67 10.17
CA ASP A 97 3.02 14.04 10.55
C ASP A 97 2.09 14.57 11.65
N ALA A 98 0.79 14.33 11.54
CA ALA A 98 -0.20 14.74 12.53
C ALA A 98 0.06 14.10 13.90
N VAL A 99 0.36 12.80 13.93
CA VAL A 99 0.72 12.10 15.18
C VAL A 99 1.97 12.71 15.80
N ILE A 100 3.03 12.96 15.01
CA ILE A 100 4.25 13.57 15.56
C ILE A 100 3.97 14.98 16.09
N VAL A 101 3.21 15.81 15.36
CA VAL A 101 2.85 17.16 15.82
C VAL A 101 2.08 17.11 17.14
N VAL A 102 1.11 16.20 17.28
CA VAL A 102 0.35 16.01 18.52
C VAL A 102 1.25 15.58 19.67
N VAL A 103 2.16 14.63 19.45
CA VAL A 103 3.11 14.17 20.48
C VAL A 103 4.04 15.32 20.90
N CYS A 104 4.61 16.07 19.95
CA CYS A 104 5.49 17.20 20.26
C CYS A 104 4.74 18.33 20.98
N LEU A 105 3.47 18.59 20.63
CA LEU A 105 2.67 19.60 21.30
C LEU A 105 2.33 19.18 22.73
N ALA A 106 2.00 17.89 22.95
CA ALA A 106 1.77 17.35 24.29
C ALA A 106 3.01 17.49 25.18
N GLU A 107 4.20 17.25 24.65
CA GLU A 107 5.46 17.45 25.36
C GLU A 107 5.79 18.92 25.60
N ALA A 108 5.52 19.80 24.64
CA ALA A 108 5.69 21.23 24.81
C ALA A 108 4.78 21.75 25.94
N ILE A 109 3.52 21.33 25.97
CA ILE A 109 2.58 21.66 27.06
C ILE A 109 3.07 21.10 28.40
N ASP A 110 3.51 19.84 28.46
CA ASP A 110 4.08 19.24 29.67
C ASP A 110 5.28 20.04 30.20
N SER A 111 6.17 20.49 29.31
CA SER A 111 7.35 21.30 29.68
C SER A 111 6.98 22.68 30.22
N LEU A 112 5.90 23.30 29.71
CA LEU A 112 5.40 24.59 30.16
C LEU A 112 4.63 24.49 31.48
N VAL A 113 3.82 23.45 31.64
CA VAL A 113 3.04 23.17 32.87
C VAL A 113 3.96 22.73 34.01
N SER A 114 5.09 22.11 33.71
CA SER A 114 6.09 21.66 34.68
C SER A 114 7.10 22.74 35.11
N SER A 115 6.91 24.01 34.71
CA SER A 115 7.79 25.12 35.11
C SER A 115 7.71 25.42 36.62
N PRO A 116 8.77 25.97 37.25
CA PRO A 116 9.18 25.75 38.65
C PRO A 116 8.45 26.63 39.69
N GLY A 117 7.14 26.85 39.50
CA GLY A 117 6.34 27.77 40.32
C GLY A 117 5.79 27.20 41.64
N ASP A 118 5.95 25.91 41.92
CA ASP A 118 5.46 25.35 43.18
C ASP A 118 6.40 24.26 43.71
N GLY A 119 6.86 24.45 44.95
CA GLY A 119 7.91 23.68 45.64
C GLY A 119 7.55 22.23 45.99
N LYS A 120 6.73 21.56 45.18
CA LYS A 120 6.57 20.10 45.25
C LYS A 120 7.28 19.51 44.05
N LYS A 121 8.47 18.94 44.29
CA LYS A 121 9.07 17.90 43.44
C LYS A 121 8.05 16.78 43.27
N LYS A 122 7.16 16.88 42.27
CA LYS A 122 6.49 15.73 41.68
C LYS A 122 7.54 15.03 40.82
N SER A 123 8.43 14.30 41.49
CA SER A 123 9.20 13.22 40.88
C SER A 123 8.20 12.15 40.47
N GLY A 124 7.56 12.40 39.35
CA GLY A 124 6.55 11.58 38.73
C GLY A 124 6.41 12.04 37.30
N SER A 125 7.52 12.13 36.57
CA SER A 125 7.42 12.09 35.11
C SER A 125 6.71 10.78 34.80
N ASN A 126 5.49 10.84 34.29
CA ASN A 126 4.80 9.64 33.83
C ASN A 126 5.77 8.87 32.93
N PRO A 127 6.17 7.63 33.26
CA PRO A 127 7.12 6.87 32.45
C PRO A 127 6.70 6.78 30.99
N ALA A 128 5.38 6.76 30.75
CA ALA A 128 4.78 6.88 29.43
C ALA A 128 5.21 8.15 28.67
N LEU A 129 5.19 9.33 29.31
CA LEU A 129 5.61 10.60 28.69
C LEU A 129 7.13 10.68 28.51
N SER A 130 7.91 10.04 29.38
CA SER A 130 9.36 9.92 29.20
C SER A 130 9.73 9.07 27.98
N THR A 131 8.95 8.02 27.68
CA THR A 131 9.10 7.22 26.46
C THR A 131 8.71 8.00 25.20
N LEU A 132 7.72 8.90 25.26
CA LEU A 132 7.36 9.77 24.13
C LEU A 132 8.53 10.66 23.69
N ARG A 133 9.47 11.00 24.60
CA ARG A 133 10.66 11.79 24.24
C ARG A 133 11.55 11.11 23.21
N ILE A 134 11.53 9.77 23.14
CA ILE A 134 12.24 9.01 22.11
C ILE A 134 11.59 9.23 20.72
N LEU A 135 10.27 9.46 20.68
CA LEU A 135 9.56 9.76 19.44
C LEU A 135 9.97 11.11 18.85
N ARG A 136 10.64 11.99 19.59
CA ARG A 136 11.26 13.20 19.00
C ARG A 136 12.23 12.84 17.88
N ALA A 137 12.96 11.73 17.96
CA ALA A 137 13.84 11.30 16.87
C ALA A 137 13.06 10.96 15.59
N THR A 138 11.78 10.55 15.70
CA THR A 138 10.93 10.25 14.54
C THR A 138 10.61 11.49 13.71
N ARG A 139 10.74 12.71 14.25
CA ARG A 139 10.59 13.93 13.47
C ARG A 139 11.68 14.10 12.41
N ALA A 140 12.85 13.48 12.62
CA ALA A 140 13.88 13.41 11.59
C ALA A 140 13.35 12.66 10.36
N LEU A 141 12.52 11.61 10.53
CA LEU A 141 11.92 10.81 9.46
C LEU A 141 10.95 11.61 8.57
N ARG A 142 10.59 12.84 8.93
CA ARG A 142 9.75 13.69 8.08
C ARG A 142 10.41 14.03 6.75
N PHE A 143 11.73 13.95 6.64
CA PHE A 143 12.41 14.08 5.34
C PHE A 143 11.96 13.01 4.32
N LEU A 144 11.56 11.82 4.79
CA LEU A 144 11.08 10.72 3.95
C LEU A 144 9.82 11.13 3.18
N LYS A 145 9.05 12.11 3.70
CA LYS A 145 7.82 12.60 3.07
C LYS A 145 8.06 13.35 1.74
N PHE A 146 9.29 13.76 1.46
CA PHE A 146 9.65 14.47 0.22
C PHE A 146 10.16 13.54 -0.87
N VAL A 147 10.65 12.36 -0.50
CA VAL A 147 11.14 11.38 -1.46
C VAL A 147 10.03 10.37 -1.71
N LYS A 148 9.12 10.70 -2.65
CA LYS A 148 7.99 9.83 -3.02
C LYS A 148 8.44 8.42 -3.36
N GLU A 149 9.56 8.29 -4.08
CA GLU A 149 10.17 7.01 -4.42
C GLU A 149 10.51 6.18 -3.17
N LEU A 150 11.07 6.81 -2.13
CA LEU A 150 11.42 6.16 -0.88
C LEU A 150 10.19 5.74 -0.08
N GLN A 151 9.11 6.52 -0.11
CA GLN A 151 7.83 6.14 0.50
C GLN A 151 7.22 4.92 -0.17
N VAL A 152 7.20 4.89 -1.51
CA VAL A 152 6.68 3.76 -2.27
C VAL A 152 7.47 2.50 -1.93
N VAL A 153 8.80 2.58 -1.93
CA VAL A 153 9.69 1.45 -1.58
C VAL A 153 9.49 1.01 -0.14
N MET A 154 9.39 1.93 0.83
CA MET A 154 9.17 1.58 2.23
C MET A 154 7.81 0.91 2.46
N VAL A 155 6.74 1.49 1.91
CA VAL A 155 5.39 0.93 2.07
C VAL A 155 5.25 -0.41 1.37
N SER A 156 5.84 -0.58 0.19
CA SER A 156 5.85 -1.87 -0.51
C SER A 156 6.67 -2.91 0.26
N SER A 157 7.85 -2.52 0.76
CA SER A 157 8.71 -3.40 1.57
C SER A 157 8.04 -3.84 2.86
N VAL A 158 7.38 -2.93 3.59
CA VAL A 158 6.63 -3.28 4.81
C VAL A 158 5.47 -4.21 4.49
N LYS A 159 4.68 -3.94 3.44
CA LYS A 159 3.57 -4.81 3.03
C LYS A 159 4.05 -6.22 2.66
N ALA A 160 5.11 -6.31 1.88
CA ALA A 160 5.73 -7.58 1.53
C ALA A 160 6.30 -8.29 2.76
N MET A 161 7.00 -7.55 3.63
CA MET A 161 7.53 -8.08 4.89
C MET A 161 6.42 -8.56 5.83
N LEU A 162 5.24 -7.95 5.86
CA LEU A 162 4.12 -8.44 6.68
C LEU A 162 3.55 -9.77 6.17
N LYS A 163 3.46 -9.95 4.85
CA LYS A 163 3.02 -11.21 4.24
C LYS A 163 3.96 -12.36 4.58
N PHE A 164 5.26 -12.17 4.37
CA PHE A 164 6.27 -13.18 4.68
C PHE A 164 6.56 -13.30 6.17
N GLY A 165 6.52 -12.17 6.89
CA GLY A 165 6.73 -12.08 8.32
C GLY A 165 5.69 -12.88 9.10
N THR A 166 4.49 -13.06 8.56
CA THR A 166 3.48 -13.96 9.17
C THR A 166 3.94 -15.42 9.16
N LEU A 167 4.52 -15.90 8.06
CA LEU A 167 5.09 -17.25 7.97
C LEU A 167 6.30 -17.40 8.92
N VAL A 168 7.20 -16.42 8.90
CA VAL A 168 8.37 -16.37 9.79
C VAL A 168 7.94 -16.42 11.26
N LEU A 169 6.96 -15.60 11.63
CA LEU A 169 6.42 -15.55 13.00
C LEU A 169 5.77 -16.87 13.38
N MET A 170 5.05 -17.53 12.46
CA MET A 170 4.45 -18.84 12.71
C MET A 170 5.51 -19.93 12.96
N VAL A 171 6.56 -19.99 12.12
CA VAL A 171 7.69 -20.92 12.32
C VAL A 171 8.35 -20.64 13.65
N LEU A 172 8.67 -19.38 13.92
CA LEU A 172 9.32 -18.96 15.16
C LEU A 172 8.47 -19.32 16.39
N PHE A 173 7.15 -19.10 16.32
CA PHE A 173 6.21 -19.45 17.38
C PHE A 173 6.14 -20.96 17.62
N MET A 174 6.05 -21.77 16.56
CA MET A 174 6.01 -23.23 16.65
C MET A 174 7.28 -23.79 17.29
N PHE A 175 8.46 -23.35 16.84
CA PHE A 175 9.73 -23.78 17.40
C PHE A 175 9.94 -23.25 18.83
N ALA A 176 9.45 -22.05 19.14
CA ALA A 176 9.50 -21.49 20.50
C ALA A 176 8.64 -22.30 21.49
N ILE A 177 7.48 -22.81 21.07
CA ILE A 177 6.66 -23.71 21.90
C ILE A 177 7.45 -24.98 22.22
N VAL A 178 8.07 -25.60 21.22
CA VAL A 178 8.87 -26.83 21.43
C VAL A 178 10.04 -26.56 22.37
N ALA A 179 10.80 -25.50 22.12
CA ALA A 179 11.94 -25.11 22.96
C ALA A 179 11.52 -24.84 24.41
N THR A 180 10.44 -24.07 24.61
CA THR A 180 9.93 -23.75 25.95
C THR A 180 9.49 -25.02 26.67
N ASN A 181 8.66 -25.87 26.06
CA ASN A 181 8.18 -27.09 26.72
C ASN A 181 9.32 -28.06 27.10
N TYR A 182 10.44 -28.01 26.39
CA TYR A 182 11.57 -28.90 26.65
C TYR A 182 12.61 -28.34 27.62
N MET A 183 12.72 -27.01 27.76
CA MET A 183 13.82 -26.34 28.48
C MET A 183 13.35 -25.30 29.51
N TRP A 184 12.04 -25.19 29.78
CA TRP A 184 11.53 -24.17 30.72
C TRP A 184 12.02 -24.37 32.16
N ASP A 185 12.29 -25.60 32.57
CA ASP A 185 12.74 -26.02 33.89
C ASP A 185 14.16 -26.59 33.90
N ALA A 186 15.01 -26.17 32.94
CA ALA A 186 16.40 -26.61 32.87
C ALA A 186 17.20 -26.25 34.14
N ASP A 187 18.17 -27.11 34.50
CA ASP A 187 19.02 -26.91 35.67
C ASP A 187 20.00 -25.72 35.50
N ASP A 188 20.47 -25.46 34.28
CA ASP A 188 21.33 -24.31 33.97
C ASP A 188 20.50 -23.01 33.86
N PRO A 189 20.73 -22.00 34.73
CA PRO A 189 20.00 -20.73 34.68
C PRO A 189 20.12 -20.00 33.34
N ASN A 190 21.23 -20.18 32.62
CA ASN A 190 21.43 -19.56 31.32
C ASN A 190 20.49 -20.14 30.25
N ILE A 191 20.12 -21.42 30.36
CA ILE A 191 19.14 -22.06 29.48
C ILE A 191 17.74 -21.51 29.78
N VAL A 192 17.41 -21.34 31.06
CA VAL A 192 16.12 -20.75 31.50
C VAL A 192 16.00 -19.27 31.12
N ASP A 193 17.12 -18.54 31.04
CA ASP A 193 17.12 -17.17 30.52
C ASP A 193 16.83 -17.09 29.03
N LEU A 194 17.21 -18.12 28.26
CA LEU A 194 16.89 -18.20 26.84
C LEU A 194 15.51 -18.80 26.55
N TYR A 195 15.06 -19.81 27.32
CA TYR A 195 13.90 -20.64 26.98
C TYR A 195 12.86 -20.82 28.10
N GLY A 196 13.03 -20.13 29.24
CA GLY A 196 12.19 -20.26 30.44
C GLY A 196 10.71 -19.87 30.25
N ASN A 197 10.39 -19.14 29.19
CA ASN A 197 9.01 -18.89 28.77
C ASN A 197 8.95 -18.63 27.26
N LEU A 198 7.72 -18.62 26.73
CA LEU A 198 7.48 -18.46 25.29
C LEU A 198 8.10 -17.19 24.72
N GLY A 199 7.99 -16.04 25.40
CA GLY A 199 8.54 -14.77 24.92
C GLY A 199 10.06 -14.78 24.84
N ARG A 200 10.73 -15.36 25.84
CA ARG A 200 12.19 -15.57 25.85
C ARG A 200 12.61 -16.51 24.72
N SER A 201 11.93 -17.64 24.57
CA SER A 201 12.19 -18.60 23.49
C SER A 201 12.03 -17.96 22.11
N MET A 202 10.98 -17.16 21.92
CA MET A 202 10.74 -16.43 20.67
C MET A 202 11.88 -15.45 20.37
N LEU A 203 12.35 -14.68 21.37
CA LEU A 203 13.45 -13.73 21.20
C LEU A 203 14.79 -14.44 20.92
N SER A 204 15.11 -15.48 21.68
CA SER A 204 16.34 -16.28 21.51
C SER A 204 16.37 -16.96 20.14
N LEU A 205 15.25 -17.51 19.68
CA LEU A 205 15.14 -18.09 18.34
C LEU A 205 15.16 -17.02 17.25
N PHE A 206 14.62 -15.82 17.49
CA PHE A 206 14.76 -14.70 16.56
C PHE A 206 16.24 -14.31 16.35
N GLN A 207 17.01 -14.17 17.43
CA GLN A 207 18.46 -13.93 17.37
C GLN A 207 19.19 -15.08 16.63
N MET A 208 18.81 -16.32 16.93
CA MET A 208 19.40 -17.49 16.27
C MET A 208 19.05 -17.55 14.77
N MET A 209 17.87 -17.07 14.37
CA MET A 209 17.45 -16.99 12.97
C MET A 209 18.34 -16.04 12.17
N THR A 210 18.83 -14.96 12.77
CA THR A 210 19.83 -14.07 12.15
C THR A 210 21.24 -14.64 12.15
N LEU A 211 21.40 -15.89 12.58
CA LEU A 211 22.69 -16.58 12.80
C LEU A 211 23.60 -15.89 13.81
N ASP A 212 23.03 -15.01 14.64
CA ASP A 212 23.78 -14.34 15.69
C ASP A 212 23.93 -15.27 16.89
N ASP A 213 25.17 -15.40 17.38
CA ASP A 213 25.60 -16.23 18.51
C ASP A 213 25.03 -17.67 18.61
N TRP A 214 24.62 -18.27 17.48
CA TRP A 214 23.92 -19.55 17.50
C TRP A 214 24.82 -20.71 17.98
N VAL A 215 26.14 -20.63 17.75
CA VAL A 215 27.09 -21.69 18.12
C VAL A 215 27.29 -21.73 19.63
N ALA A 216 27.49 -20.58 20.29
CA ALA A 216 27.68 -20.55 21.74
C ALA A 216 26.39 -20.95 22.46
N SER A 217 25.26 -20.36 22.06
CA SER A 217 23.93 -20.65 22.60
C SER A 217 23.54 -22.11 22.44
N SER A 218 23.69 -22.70 21.25
CA SER A 218 23.36 -24.10 21.02
C SER A 218 24.31 -25.05 21.75
N ARG A 219 25.62 -24.75 21.81
CA ARG A 219 26.59 -25.58 22.54
C ARG A 219 26.32 -25.61 24.02
N MET A 220 25.92 -24.48 24.61
CA MET A 220 25.52 -24.42 26.01
C MET A 220 24.37 -25.41 26.28
N VAL A 221 23.30 -25.33 25.49
CA VAL A 221 22.14 -26.23 25.60
C VAL A 221 22.51 -27.69 25.36
N MET A 222 23.40 -27.97 24.40
CA MET A 222 23.83 -29.33 24.08
C MET A 222 24.66 -30.01 25.19
N ARG A 223 25.15 -29.27 26.20
CA ARG A 223 25.82 -29.89 27.36
C ARG A 223 24.85 -30.74 28.16
N ASP A 224 23.63 -30.23 28.33
CA ASP A 224 22.58 -30.88 29.12
C ASP A 224 21.60 -31.65 28.21
N TYR A 225 21.39 -31.17 26.99
CA TYR A 225 20.48 -31.74 25.99
C TYR A 225 21.17 -32.02 24.65
N PRO A 226 22.04 -33.05 24.53
CA PRO A 226 22.82 -33.31 23.31
C PRO A 226 21.98 -33.50 22.03
N GLY A 227 20.75 -33.99 22.15
CA GLY A 227 19.83 -34.19 21.02
C GLY A 227 19.31 -32.90 20.37
N MET A 228 19.43 -31.76 21.05
CA MET A 228 18.91 -30.47 20.57
C MET A 228 19.66 -29.93 19.35
N ILE A 229 20.80 -30.52 18.98
CA ILE A 229 21.48 -30.21 17.71
C ILE A 229 20.55 -30.37 16.50
N VAL A 230 19.71 -31.41 16.49
CA VAL A 230 18.79 -31.66 15.37
C VAL A 230 17.72 -30.57 15.30
N PHE A 231 17.20 -30.16 16.46
CA PHE A 231 16.26 -29.05 16.58
C PHE A 231 16.86 -27.75 16.04
N TYR A 232 18.09 -27.41 16.44
CA TYR A 232 18.75 -26.19 15.99
C TYR A 232 19.12 -26.21 14.51
N LEU A 233 19.64 -27.33 14.00
CA LEU A 233 19.94 -27.44 12.57
C LEU A 233 18.67 -27.35 11.71
N LEU A 234 17.57 -27.98 12.14
CA LEU A 234 16.28 -27.85 11.47
C LEU A 234 15.76 -26.42 11.54
N PHE A 235 15.85 -25.77 12.70
CA PHE A 235 15.43 -24.38 12.86
C PHE A 235 16.25 -23.42 11.99
N ILE A 236 17.58 -23.57 11.96
CA ILE A 236 18.47 -22.76 11.14
C ILE A 236 18.18 -23.00 9.65
N PHE A 237 17.94 -24.24 9.24
CA PHE A 237 17.58 -24.56 7.87
C PHE A 237 16.26 -23.88 7.47
N VAL A 238 15.19 -24.08 8.25
CA VAL A 238 13.86 -23.51 7.96
C VAL A 238 13.87 -21.99 8.11
N GLY A 239 14.43 -21.45 9.20
CA GLY A 239 14.49 -20.03 9.51
C GLY A 239 15.42 -19.25 8.57
N GLY A 240 16.56 -19.83 8.22
CA GLY A 240 17.49 -19.27 7.23
C GLY A 240 16.87 -19.20 5.83
N LEU A 241 16.21 -20.28 5.39
CA LEU A 241 15.44 -20.26 4.13
C LEU A 241 14.33 -19.20 4.17
N SER A 242 13.65 -19.07 5.31
CA SER A 242 12.57 -18.11 5.48
C SER A 242 13.09 -16.67 5.34
N LEU A 243 14.21 -16.30 5.98
CA LEU A 243 14.81 -14.97 5.87
C LEU A 243 15.32 -14.67 4.46
N ILE A 244 16.05 -15.60 3.85
CA ILE A 244 16.59 -15.42 2.49
C ILE A 244 15.45 -15.29 1.48
N SER A 245 14.32 -15.96 1.69
CA SER A 245 13.19 -15.88 0.78
C SER A 245 12.48 -14.52 0.78
N VAL A 246 12.65 -13.67 1.81
CA VAL A 246 11.95 -12.38 1.87
C VAL A 246 12.41 -11.42 0.77
N VAL A 247 13.72 -11.34 0.51
CA VAL A 247 14.28 -10.38 -0.46
C VAL A 247 13.86 -10.70 -1.90
N PRO A 248 14.04 -11.93 -2.42
CA PRO A 248 13.54 -12.31 -3.74
C PRO A 248 12.02 -12.14 -3.85
N SER A 249 11.28 -12.38 -2.76
CA SER A 249 9.82 -12.25 -2.80
C SER A 249 9.35 -10.81 -2.93
N ILE A 250 10.03 -9.84 -2.29
CA ILE A 250 9.78 -8.41 -2.52
C ILE A 250 10.02 -8.07 -4.00
N PHE A 251 11.12 -8.57 -4.56
CA PHE A 251 11.43 -8.38 -5.98
C PHE A 251 10.36 -8.98 -6.90
N ILE A 252 9.92 -10.21 -6.63
CA ILE A 252 8.87 -10.89 -7.39
C ILE A 252 7.55 -10.12 -7.29
N GLU A 253 7.14 -9.68 -6.09
CA GLU A 253 5.89 -8.94 -5.92
C GLU A 253 5.89 -7.60 -6.68
N LEU A 254 7.03 -6.90 -6.71
CA LEU A 254 7.18 -5.67 -7.49
C LEU A 254 7.07 -5.95 -9.00
N HIS A 255 7.80 -6.95 -9.52
CA HIS A 255 7.79 -7.26 -10.95
C HIS A 255 6.47 -7.87 -11.43
N MET A 256 5.84 -8.73 -10.63
CA MET A 256 4.55 -9.34 -10.98
C MET A 256 3.43 -8.30 -11.04
N LYS A 257 3.50 -7.25 -10.21
CA LYS A 257 2.51 -6.18 -10.24
C LYS A 257 2.61 -5.35 -11.52
N ASP A 258 3.83 -5.05 -11.95
CA ASP A 258 4.08 -4.32 -13.19
C ASP A 258 3.66 -5.15 -14.41
N GLN A 259 4.03 -6.45 -14.44
CA GLN A 259 3.60 -7.37 -15.50
C GLN A 259 2.07 -7.50 -15.57
N LYS A 260 1.41 -7.64 -14.43
CA LYS A 260 -0.06 -7.76 -14.40
C LYS A 260 -0.73 -6.48 -14.90
N ALA A 261 -0.19 -5.30 -14.58
CA ALA A 261 -0.73 -4.04 -15.08
C ALA A 261 -0.59 -3.93 -16.61
N GLU A 262 0.52 -4.38 -17.18
CA GLU A 262 0.70 -4.46 -18.64
C GLU A 262 -0.26 -5.47 -19.29
N GLU A 263 -0.44 -6.65 -18.69
CA GLU A 263 -1.37 -7.68 -19.15
C GLU A 263 -2.83 -7.19 -19.11
N ASP A 264 -3.27 -6.59 -18.00
CA ASP A 264 -4.62 -6.03 -17.83
C ASP A 264 -4.87 -4.91 -18.87
N HIS A 265 -3.87 -4.06 -19.15
CA HIS A 265 -3.97 -3.02 -20.16
C HIS A 265 -4.06 -3.60 -21.58
N ALA A 266 -3.24 -4.60 -21.89
CA ALA A 266 -3.30 -5.30 -23.17
C ALA A 266 -4.66 -6.00 -23.37
N GLU A 267 -5.18 -6.66 -22.34
CA GLU A 267 -6.50 -7.28 -22.38
C GLU A 267 -7.61 -6.24 -22.60
N PHE A 268 -7.53 -5.08 -21.94
CA PHE A 268 -8.45 -3.98 -22.14
C PHE A 268 -8.46 -3.49 -23.59
N LEU A 269 -7.28 -3.28 -24.19
CA LEU A 269 -7.15 -2.86 -25.59
C LEU A 269 -7.74 -3.90 -26.57
N VAL A 270 -7.48 -5.20 -26.33
CA VAL A 270 -8.05 -6.29 -27.16
C VAL A 270 -9.58 -6.33 -27.04
N LYS A 271 -10.12 -6.15 -25.82
CA LYS A 271 -11.57 -6.13 -25.59
C LYS A 271 -12.24 -4.93 -26.24
N GLN A 272 -11.60 -3.77 -26.19
CA GLN A 272 -12.06 -2.55 -26.86
C GLN A 272 -12.07 -2.72 -28.38
N ALA A 273 -10.97 -3.22 -28.96
CA ALA A 273 -10.88 -3.50 -30.39
C ALA A 273 -11.93 -4.53 -30.85
N LYS A 274 -12.18 -5.59 -30.07
CA LYS A 274 -13.26 -6.55 -30.36
C LYS A 274 -14.64 -5.89 -30.34
N ARG A 275 -14.93 -5.02 -29.35
CA ARG A 275 -16.21 -4.30 -29.27
C ARG A 275 -16.39 -3.36 -30.47
N GLU A 276 -15.35 -2.63 -30.85
CA GLU A 276 -15.39 -1.75 -32.01
C GLU A 276 -15.58 -2.53 -33.30
N LYS A 277 -14.89 -3.66 -33.47
CA LYS A 277 -15.07 -4.57 -34.61
C LYS A 277 -16.51 -5.10 -34.68
N VAL A 278 -17.10 -5.53 -33.56
CA VAL A 278 -18.50 -5.97 -33.52
C VAL A 278 -19.46 -4.81 -33.81
N ALA A 279 -19.21 -3.61 -33.30
CA ALA A 279 -20.02 -2.43 -33.60
C ALA A 279 -20.00 -2.12 -35.10
N GLN A 280 -18.83 -2.16 -35.75
CA GLN A 280 -18.70 -2.00 -37.20
C GLN A 280 -19.42 -3.12 -37.97
N MET A 281 -19.37 -4.38 -37.47
CA MET A 281 -20.11 -5.49 -38.09
C MET A 281 -21.62 -5.28 -38.06
N VAL A 282 -22.14 -4.76 -36.94
CA VAL A 282 -23.54 -4.40 -36.79
C VAL A 282 -23.88 -3.19 -37.67
N GLU A 283 -23.05 -2.15 -37.71
CA GLU A 283 -23.27 -0.97 -38.56
C GLU A 283 -23.38 -1.37 -40.04
N ARG A 284 -22.45 -2.20 -40.54
CA ARG A 284 -22.51 -2.73 -41.92
C ARG A 284 -23.71 -3.63 -42.18
N LEU A 285 -24.17 -4.36 -41.16
CA LEU A 285 -25.40 -5.15 -41.24
C LEU A 285 -26.61 -4.23 -41.40
N PHE A 286 -26.70 -3.17 -40.59
CA PHE A 286 -27.76 -2.17 -40.70
C PHE A 286 -27.76 -1.51 -42.09
N ASP A 287 -26.59 -1.09 -42.61
CA ASP A 287 -26.50 -0.47 -43.95
C ASP A 287 -27.01 -1.35 -45.09
N ILE A 288 -26.94 -2.69 -44.94
CA ILE A 288 -27.35 -3.64 -45.99
C ILE A 288 -28.85 -3.97 -45.86
N ILE A 289 -29.36 -4.04 -44.64
CA ILE A 289 -30.71 -4.55 -44.35
C ILE A 289 -31.74 -3.42 -44.25
N ASP A 290 -31.35 -2.21 -43.84
CA ASP A 290 -32.23 -1.04 -43.72
C ASP A 290 -32.60 -0.49 -45.11
N ALA A 291 -33.55 -1.17 -45.77
CA ALA A 291 -33.99 -0.87 -47.12
C ALA A 291 -34.87 0.38 -47.20
N ASP A 292 -35.50 0.78 -46.09
CA ASP A 292 -36.39 1.93 -46.01
C ASP A 292 -35.71 3.22 -45.51
N GLY A 293 -34.49 3.12 -44.97
CA GLY A 293 -33.70 4.24 -44.45
C GLY A 293 -34.27 4.84 -43.17
N GLY A 294 -35.12 4.10 -42.46
CA GLY A 294 -35.80 4.53 -41.25
C GLY A 294 -34.89 4.62 -40.03
N GLY A 295 -33.67 4.08 -40.10
CA GLY A 295 -32.73 4.02 -38.97
C GLY A 295 -33.09 2.97 -37.93
N SER A 296 -33.97 2.02 -38.29
CA SER A 296 -34.37 0.89 -37.45
C SER A 296 -34.69 -0.33 -38.31
N VAL A 297 -34.17 -1.51 -37.93
CA VAL A 297 -34.45 -2.77 -38.63
C VAL A 297 -35.68 -3.45 -38.01
N SER A 298 -36.66 -3.77 -38.85
CA SER A 298 -37.85 -4.53 -38.48
C SER A 298 -37.57 -6.04 -38.39
N LEU A 299 -38.41 -6.80 -37.68
CA LEU A 299 -38.29 -8.27 -37.58
C LEU A 299 -38.40 -8.97 -38.95
N GLU A 300 -39.15 -8.37 -39.88
CA GLU A 300 -39.36 -8.88 -41.23
C GLU A 300 -38.12 -8.66 -42.11
N GLU A 301 -37.48 -7.50 -42.01
CA GLU A 301 -36.21 -7.20 -42.68
C GLU A 301 -35.07 -8.07 -42.14
N MET A 302 -35.01 -8.26 -40.83
CA MET A 302 -34.06 -9.17 -40.18
C MET A 302 -34.24 -10.61 -40.67
N GLN A 303 -35.48 -11.09 -40.80
CA GLN A 303 -35.78 -12.43 -41.32
C GLN A 303 -35.39 -12.55 -42.80
N SER A 304 -35.75 -11.56 -43.62
CA SER A 304 -35.41 -11.53 -45.04
C SER A 304 -33.91 -11.63 -45.24
N ALA A 305 -33.13 -10.83 -44.51
CA ALA A 305 -31.69 -10.82 -44.60
C ALA A 305 -31.01 -12.13 -44.14
N LEU A 306 -31.53 -12.79 -43.09
CA LEU A 306 -30.99 -14.08 -42.62
C LEU A 306 -31.25 -15.22 -43.62
N THR A 307 -32.30 -15.10 -44.43
CA THR A 307 -32.76 -16.12 -45.38
C THR A 307 -32.24 -15.87 -46.81
N ASP A 308 -31.98 -14.61 -47.17
CA ASP A 308 -31.42 -14.23 -48.47
C ASP A 308 -29.91 -14.48 -48.53
N LYS A 309 -29.55 -15.45 -49.37
CA LYS A 309 -28.15 -15.81 -49.60
C LYS A 309 -27.36 -14.67 -50.25
N ALA A 310 -27.98 -13.87 -51.13
CA ALA A 310 -27.31 -12.78 -51.82
C ALA A 310 -26.95 -11.63 -50.88
N GLU A 311 -27.83 -11.30 -49.92
CA GLU A 311 -27.53 -10.27 -48.91
C GLU A 311 -26.49 -10.73 -47.91
N MET A 312 -26.56 -11.99 -47.47
CA MET A 312 -25.53 -12.57 -46.61
C MET A 312 -24.15 -12.65 -47.29
N ASP A 313 -24.10 -12.92 -48.60
CA ASP A 313 -22.84 -12.92 -49.36
C ASP A 313 -22.29 -11.49 -49.56
N LYS A 314 -23.16 -10.48 -49.74
CA LYS A 314 -22.76 -9.06 -49.74
C LYS A 314 -22.21 -8.63 -48.38
N LEU A 315 -22.90 -8.97 -47.29
CA LEU A 315 -22.43 -8.72 -45.93
C LEU A 315 -21.09 -9.40 -45.67
N LYS A 316 -20.95 -10.67 -46.06
CA LYS A 316 -19.67 -11.40 -45.93
C LYS A 316 -18.54 -10.67 -46.62
N THR A 317 -18.77 -10.16 -47.82
CA THR A 317 -17.77 -9.42 -48.61
C THR A 317 -17.41 -8.09 -47.95
N SER A 318 -18.40 -7.31 -47.51
CA SER A 318 -18.23 -6.04 -46.80
C SER A 318 -17.46 -6.21 -45.48
N LEU A 319 -17.76 -7.28 -44.72
CA LEU A 319 -17.07 -7.59 -43.48
C LEU A 319 -15.64 -8.13 -43.71
N ALA A 320 -15.38 -8.79 -44.83
CA ALA A 320 -14.02 -9.20 -45.21
C ALA A 320 -13.09 -8.00 -45.45
N GLU A 321 -13.60 -6.88 -45.95
CA GLU A 321 -12.85 -5.61 -46.10
C GLU A 321 -12.43 -5.02 -44.74
N LEU A 322 -13.18 -5.31 -43.67
CA LEU A 322 -12.86 -4.94 -42.28
C LEU A 322 -11.93 -5.96 -41.58
N GLY A 323 -11.41 -6.94 -42.30
CA GLY A 323 -10.56 -8.00 -41.73
C GLY A 323 -11.33 -8.97 -40.81
N VAL A 324 -12.65 -9.12 -40.99
CA VAL A 324 -13.44 -10.16 -40.33
C VAL A 324 -13.14 -11.50 -41.01
N THR A 325 -12.74 -12.48 -40.22
CA THR A 325 -12.47 -13.83 -40.70
C THR A 325 -13.76 -14.61 -40.92
N ASP A 326 -13.71 -15.65 -41.77
CA ASP A 326 -14.83 -16.57 -42.01
C ASP A 326 -15.40 -17.20 -40.72
N ARG A 327 -14.54 -17.41 -39.71
CA ARG A 327 -14.96 -17.94 -38.41
C ARG A 327 -15.75 -16.90 -37.60
N GLU A 328 -15.27 -15.66 -37.55
CA GLU A 328 -15.95 -14.55 -36.88
C GLU A 328 -17.29 -14.24 -37.54
N PHE A 329 -17.34 -14.25 -38.88
CA PHE A 329 -18.58 -14.06 -39.64
C PHE A 329 -19.62 -15.14 -39.33
N ARG A 330 -19.22 -16.42 -39.27
CA ARG A 330 -20.14 -17.51 -38.88
C ARG A 330 -20.68 -17.34 -37.47
N ALA A 331 -19.83 -16.96 -36.51
CA ALA A 331 -20.24 -16.73 -35.13
C ALA A 331 -21.22 -15.54 -35.02
N PHE A 332 -20.95 -14.46 -35.75
CA PHE A 332 -21.83 -13.30 -35.84
C PHE A 332 -23.20 -13.67 -36.43
N ARG A 333 -23.22 -14.39 -37.56
CA ARG A 333 -24.47 -14.87 -38.18
C ARG A 333 -25.28 -15.76 -37.23
N PHE A 334 -24.61 -16.63 -36.47
CA PHE A 334 -25.28 -17.49 -35.49
C PHE A 334 -25.92 -16.66 -34.37
N GLY A 335 -25.20 -15.68 -33.83
CA GLY A 335 -25.75 -14.77 -32.82
C GLY A 335 -26.92 -13.91 -33.32
N LEU A 336 -26.93 -13.52 -34.60
CA LEU A 336 -28.09 -12.85 -35.21
C LEU A 336 -29.31 -13.78 -35.31
N TYR A 337 -29.08 -15.07 -35.59
CA TYR A 337 -30.14 -16.07 -35.65
C TYR A 337 -30.75 -16.33 -34.27
N GLU A 338 -29.92 -16.48 -33.23
CA GLU A 338 -30.37 -16.58 -31.83
C GLU A 338 -31.17 -15.35 -31.41
N LEU A 339 -30.68 -14.14 -31.71
CA LEU A 339 -31.38 -12.88 -31.42
C LEU A 339 -32.75 -12.80 -32.10
N TRP A 340 -32.86 -13.29 -33.33
CA TRP A 340 -34.13 -13.34 -34.07
C TRP A 340 -35.09 -14.39 -33.47
N GLU A 341 -34.58 -15.58 -33.12
CA GLU A 341 -35.35 -16.66 -32.51
C GLU A 341 -35.92 -16.24 -31.14
N ASP A 342 -35.11 -15.62 -30.28
CA ASP A 342 -35.53 -15.09 -28.98
C ASP A 342 -36.52 -13.90 -29.08
N SER A 343 -36.54 -13.21 -30.23
CA SER A 343 -37.44 -12.07 -30.46
C SER A 343 -38.80 -12.46 -31.01
N GLN A 344 -39.00 -13.74 -31.35
CA GLN A 344 -40.31 -14.27 -31.69
C GLN A 344 -41.18 -14.31 -30.42
N PRO A 345 -42.42 -13.79 -30.44
CA PRO A 345 -43.32 -13.99 -29.31
C PRO A 345 -43.55 -15.49 -29.11
N ASP A 346 -43.41 -15.97 -27.86
CA ASP A 346 -43.70 -17.36 -27.47
C ASP A 346 -44.98 -17.84 -28.18
N GLN A 347 -44.84 -18.86 -29.03
CA GLN A 347 -45.98 -19.51 -29.72
C GLN A 347 -46.89 -20.24 -28.74
#